data_AF-A0A815ULR0-F1
#
_entry.id   AF-A0A815ULR0-F1
#
_cell.length_a   1.000
_cell.length_b   1.000
_cell.length_c   1.000
_cell.angle_alpha   90.00
_cell.angle_beta   90.00
_cell.angle_gamma   90.00
#
_symmetry.space_group_name_H-M   'P 1'
#
loop_
_entity.id
_entity.type
_entity.pdbx_description
1 polymer ?
#
loop_
_entity_poly.entity_id
_entity_poly.type
_entity_poly.pdbx_seq_one_letter_code
_entity_poly.pdbx_strand_id
1 'polypeptide(L)'
;RGGFQEARGSDSGGAFYVANIFEELDSPNEWFLDKQTRTLYFMPNETMPDVFVASQIPCLISVSGSSIENSVRNVIIRGLIMTETSSTYMKDYMVPSGGDWSVHRGGTIYLTNTKSITITHNLFTQVGSNGIAVIDYNDETQITLNEFVWLGESGIVLVGSTNGIDGFSVVSQPANTRIESNLIHESGIYVKQSSPVLISVSRSVSVIRNLMFNMPRAAINVNDGFYGNHTISYNVIFNTVRETSDHGPINTWDRQPFLSDAVQSNVPSLWQHTSYIHHNVLYNNYNSFYPIDHDDGSCFYEDSYNFQVYGGKKNYLGHSKVDHHEIYVYPDTKSSQGTGVCIADQAPSRGSSGWNEVWIENTCILYNSSVPYNIWNCDTANLFVPSLASNKIYIPSGTQVAFTCNVNGTSAQLSLDQWQSYGLDIGTTVQSAPNIETIIQWGREMLQNTI
;
A
#
# COMPACT_ATOMS: atom_id res chain seq x y z
N ARG A 1 -5.33 -27.99 -4.20
CA ARG A 1 -4.10 -27.16 -4.06
C ARG A 1 -4.56 -25.71 -3.97
N GLY A 2 -3.85 -24.83 -3.29
CA GLY A 2 -4.30 -23.44 -3.06
C GLY A 2 -4.22 -23.07 -1.58
N GLY A 3 -4.42 -21.77 -1.27
CA GLY A 3 -4.31 -21.23 0.08
C GLY A 3 -2.89 -20.80 0.46
N PHE A 4 -2.04 -20.51 -0.52
CA PHE A 4 -0.66 -20.09 -0.31
C PHE A 4 -0.46 -18.58 -0.46
N GLN A 5 -1.55 -17.83 -0.68
CA GLN A 5 -1.56 -16.41 -1.02
C GLN A 5 -1.49 -15.49 0.20
N GLU A 6 -1.45 -16.05 1.39
CA GLU A 6 -1.50 -15.33 2.65
C GLU A 6 -0.43 -15.90 3.60
N ALA A 7 0.29 -15.04 4.31
CA ALA A 7 1.42 -15.46 5.12
C ALA A 7 1.01 -16.08 6.46
N ARG A 8 -0.16 -15.72 6.99
CA ARG A 8 -0.64 -16.05 8.33
C ARG A 8 -2.10 -16.54 8.29
N GLY A 9 -2.27 -17.77 7.80
CA GLY A 9 -3.56 -18.45 7.74
C GLY A 9 -4.44 -18.26 8.98
N SER A 10 -5.74 -18.01 8.78
CA SER A 10 -6.71 -18.01 9.88
C SER A 10 -7.26 -19.42 10.15
N ASP A 11 -7.26 -19.82 11.42
CA ASP A 11 -7.87 -21.07 11.88
C ASP A 11 -9.41 -21.03 11.91
N SER A 12 -10.02 -19.85 11.73
CA SER A 12 -11.49 -19.69 11.77
C SER A 12 -12.20 -20.02 10.45
N GLY A 13 -11.45 -20.28 9.38
CA GLY A 13 -12.00 -20.50 8.03
C GLY A 13 -12.53 -19.21 7.39
N GLY A 14 -12.24 -19.03 6.11
CA GLY A 14 -12.73 -17.89 5.31
C GLY A 14 -13.68 -18.32 4.21
N ALA A 15 -14.23 -17.34 3.48
CA ALA A 15 -14.92 -17.62 2.23
C ALA A 15 -13.93 -18.27 1.24
N PHE A 16 -14.37 -19.35 0.59
CA PHE A 16 -13.61 -20.03 -0.45
C PHE A 16 -14.53 -20.33 -1.63
N TYR A 17 -13.93 -20.54 -2.79
CA TYR A 17 -14.60 -21.11 -3.95
C TYR A 17 -13.83 -22.35 -4.42
N VAL A 18 -14.54 -23.23 -5.10
CA VAL A 18 -13.96 -24.39 -5.79
C VAL A 18 -14.18 -24.20 -7.29
N ALA A 19 -13.27 -24.71 -8.10
CA ALA A 19 -13.34 -24.60 -9.56
C ALA A 19 -12.88 -25.91 -10.19
N ASN A 20 -13.09 -26.05 -11.50
CA ASN A 20 -12.73 -27.22 -12.29
C ASN A 20 -13.51 -28.49 -11.87
N ILE A 21 -14.84 -28.35 -11.77
CA ILE A 21 -15.82 -29.41 -11.53
C ILE A 21 -16.78 -29.39 -12.73
N PHE A 22 -17.01 -30.53 -13.40
CA PHE A 22 -17.82 -30.56 -14.62
C PHE A 22 -19.30 -30.29 -14.32
N GLU A 23 -19.77 -30.77 -13.18
CA GLU A 23 -21.15 -30.62 -12.71
C GLU A 23 -21.51 -29.16 -12.37
N GLU A 24 -20.51 -28.31 -12.13
CA GLU A 24 -20.66 -26.87 -11.88
C GLU A 24 -20.45 -26.04 -13.17
N LEU A 25 -20.46 -26.67 -14.37
CA LEU A 25 -20.56 -25.97 -15.65
C LEU A 25 -22.05 -25.66 -15.91
N ASP A 26 -22.56 -24.60 -15.29
CA ASP A 26 -24.00 -24.34 -15.19
C ASP A 26 -24.43 -22.92 -15.60
N SER A 27 -23.46 -22.04 -15.87
CA SER A 27 -23.69 -20.63 -16.17
C SER A 27 -23.04 -20.17 -17.48
N PRO A 28 -23.62 -19.16 -18.17
CA PRO A 28 -23.04 -18.62 -19.40
C PRO A 28 -21.59 -18.13 -19.23
N ASN A 29 -20.77 -18.40 -20.25
CA ASN A 29 -19.32 -18.14 -20.35
C ASN A 29 -18.41 -19.03 -19.47
N GLU A 30 -18.97 -20.00 -18.75
CA GLU A 30 -18.15 -21.00 -18.07
C GLU A 30 -17.58 -22.04 -19.04
N TRP A 31 -16.49 -22.67 -18.62
CA TRP A 31 -15.81 -23.71 -19.40
C TRP A 31 -15.21 -24.78 -18.50
N PHE A 32 -15.09 -25.99 -19.04
CA PHE A 32 -14.43 -27.11 -18.39
C PHE A 32 -13.58 -27.89 -19.40
N LEU A 33 -12.32 -28.15 -19.05
CA LEU A 33 -11.42 -28.98 -19.85
C LEU A 33 -11.27 -30.36 -19.22
N ASP A 34 -11.89 -31.37 -19.83
CA ASP A 34 -11.60 -32.76 -19.51
C ASP A 34 -10.23 -33.13 -20.07
N LYS A 35 -9.23 -33.22 -19.20
CA LYS A 35 -7.85 -33.54 -19.56
C LYS A 35 -7.66 -35.00 -19.97
N GLN A 36 -8.53 -35.92 -19.54
CA GLN A 36 -8.42 -37.33 -19.90
C GLN A 36 -8.89 -37.56 -21.33
N THR A 37 -10.06 -37.00 -21.68
CA THR A 37 -10.62 -37.12 -23.04
C THR A 37 -10.11 -36.03 -23.99
N ARG A 38 -9.46 -34.99 -23.47
CA ARG A 38 -9.00 -33.79 -24.20
C ARG A 38 -10.15 -33.02 -24.84
N THR A 39 -11.27 -32.92 -24.12
CA THR A 39 -12.49 -32.24 -24.59
C THR A 39 -12.68 -30.94 -23.83
N LEU A 40 -12.79 -29.82 -24.56
CA LEU A 40 -13.21 -28.53 -23.99
C LEU A 40 -14.73 -28.43 -24.10
N TYR A 41 -15.38 -28.29 -22.95
CA TYR A 41 -16.79 -27.95 -22.83
C TYR A 41 -16.88 -26.45 -22.54
N PHE A 42 -17.77 -25.75 -23.24
CA PHE A 42 -18.00 -24.31 -23.08
C PHE A 42 -19.51 -24.04 -23.11
N MET A 43 -19.98 -23.23 -22.17
CA MET A 43 -21.37 -22.80 -22.11
C MET A 43 -21.50 -21.39 -22.71
N PRO A 44 -22.00 -21.22 -23.94
CA PRO A 44 -22.07 -19.90 -24.57
C PRO A 44 -23.13 -19.00 -23.96
N ASN A 45 -22.85 -17.70 -23.92
CA ASN A 45 -23.86 -16.68 -23.64
C ASN A 45 -24.50 -16.17 -24.95
N GLU A 46 -25.54 -16.87 -25.41
CA GLU A 46 -26.31 -16.61 -26.65
C GLU A 46 -25.51 -16.67 -27.97
N THR A 47 -24.19 -16.52 -27.92
CA THR A 47 -23.27 -16.48 -29.04
C THR A 47 -22.05 -17.37 -28.78
N MET A 48 -21.56 -18.02 -29.83
CA MET A 48 -20.33 -18.82 -29.79
C MET A 48 -19.14 -17.97 -30.23
N PRO A 49 -17.98 -18.03 -29.55
CA PRO A 49 -16.77 -17.39 -30.01
C PRO A 49 -16.19 -18.14 -31.21
N ASP A 50 -15.61 -17.39 -32.15
CA ASP A 50 -14.94 -17.95 -33.32
C ASP A 50 -13.53 -18.51 -33.00
N VAL A 51 -12.92 -18.05 -31.91
CA VAL A 51 -11.58 -18.42 -31.48
C VAL A 51 -11.57 -18.71 -29.98
N PHE A 52 -10.96 -19.83 -29.61
CA PHE A 52 -10.61 -20.16 -28.23
C PHE A 52 -9.10 -20.06 -28.06
N VAL A 53 -8.66 -19.31 -27.06
CA VAL A 53 -7.24 -19.18 -26.70
C VAL A 53 -7.00 -19.83 -25.35
N ALA A 54 -6.00 -20.71 -25.28
CA ALA A 54 -5.60 -21.38 -24.05
C ALA A 54 -4.15 -20.98 -23.69
N SER A 55 -3.99 -20.09 -22.71
CA SER A 55 -2.69 -19.64 -22.22
C SER A 55 -1.83 -20.79 -21.70
N GLN A 56 -0.57 -20.86 -22.15
CA GLN A 56 0.34 -21.97 -21.80
C GLN A 56 1.46 -21.57 -20.85
N ILE A 57 2.03 -20.37 -21.03
CA ILE A 57 3.22 -19.92 -20.28
C ILE A 57 2.91 -18.68 -19.43
N PRO A 58 3.44 -18.57 -18.20
CA PRO A 58 3.19 -17.44 -17.32
C PRO A 58 4.15 -16.25 -17.58
N CYS A 59 5.31 -16.50 -18.22
CA CYS A 59 6.36 -15.52 -18.45
C CYS A 59 6.67 -15.44 -19.95
N LEU A 60 6.64 -14.22 -20.51
CA LEU A 60 6.91 -13.95 -21.92
C LEU A 60 8.35 -13.48 -22.13
N ILE A 61 8.88 -12.65 -21.23
CA ILE A 61 10.25 -12.12 -21.32
C ILE A 61 10.97 -12.34 -20.00
N SER A 62 12.07 -13.10 -20.05
CA SER A 62 12.99 -13.28 -18.93
C SER A 62 14.31 -12.60 -19.26
N VAL A 63 14.73 -11.64 -18.43
CA VAL A 63 16.05 -10.99 -18.51
C VAL A 63 16.83 -11.40 -17.27
N SER A 64 17.78 -12.30 -17.45
CA SER A 64 18.53 -12.92 -16.36
C SER A 64 20.03 -12.83 -16.60
N GLY A 65 20.73 -12.08 -15.77
CA GLY A 65 22.18 -12.22 -15.63
C GLY A 65 22.55 -13.52 -14.91
N SER A 66 23.73 -14.07 -15.18
CA SER A 66 24.21 -15.29 -14.51
C SER A 66 24.71 -15.03 -13.09
N SER A 67 25.11 -13.80 -12.79
CA SER A 67 25.47 -13.31 -11.46
C SER A 67 25.35 -11.78 -11.41
N ILE A 68 25.54 -11.17 -10.23
CA ILE A 68 25.56 -9.71 -10.04
C ILE A 68 26.64 -9.06 -10.92
N GLU A 69 27.84 -9.65 -10.92
CA GLU A 69 29.00 -9.20 -11.70
C GLU A 69 28.74 -9.33 -13.20
N ASN A 70 28.04 -10.39 -13.60
CA ASN A 70 27.65 -10.69 -14.98
C ASN A 70 26.19 -10.30 -15.25
N SER A 71 25.81 -9.12 -14.78
CA SER A 71 24.47 -8.58 -14.96
C SER A 71 24.16 -8.27 -16.42
N VAL A 72 22.92 -8.50 -16.84
CA VAL A 72 22.42 -7.99 -18.13
C VAL A 72 22.17 -6.49 -17.99
N ARG A 73 22.64 -5.70 -18.95
CA ARG A 73 22.60 -4.23 -18.86
C ARG A 73 22.02 -3.55 -20.08
N ASN A 74 21.43 -2.37 -19.87
CA ASN A 74 21.01 -1.46 -20.93
C ASN A 74 19.98 -2.07 -21.90
N VAL A 75 18.99 -2.77 -21.36
CA VAL A 75 17.88 -3.34 -22.14
C VAL A 75 16.67 -2.42 -22.06
N ILE A 76 16.04 -2.19 -23.21
CA ILE A 76 14.78 -1.44 -23.31
C ILE A 76 13.71 -2.36 -23.88
N ILE A 77 12.62 -2.55 -23.14
CA ILE A 77 11.42 -3.26 -23.56
C ILE A 77 10.33 -2.20 -23.77
N ARG A 78 9.91 -2.00 -25.03
CA ARG A 78 9.04 -0.87 -25.38
C ARG A 78 8.04 -1.17 -26.49
N GLY A 79 6.82 -0.66 -26.34
CA GLY A 79 5.81 -0.65 -27.40
C GLY A 79 5.17 -2.00 -27.65
N LEU A 80 5.17 -2.90 -26.67
CA LEU A 80 4.61 -4.24 -26.80
C LEU A 80 3.24 -4.34 -26.12
N ILE A 81 2.38 -5.20 -26.68
CA ILE A 81 1.19 -5.71 -26.01
C ILE A 81 1.55 -7.10 -25.48
N MET A 82 1.50 -7.26 -24.18
CA MET A 82 1.75 -8.51 -23.47
C MET A 82 0.42 -9.05 -22.96
N THR A 83 0.04 -10.23 -23.43
CA THR A 83 -1.28 -10.80 -23.16
C THR A 83 -1.23 -12.32 -23.07
N GLU A 84 -2.32 -12.90 -22.58
CA GLU A 84 -2.59 -14.36 -22.65
C GLU A 84 -1.54 -15.22 -21.92
N THR A 85 -1.05 -14.74 -20.77
CA THR A 85 -0.19 -15.55 -19.90
C THR A 85 -1.01 -16.46 -18.99
N SER A 86 -0.46 -17.64 -18.66
CA SER A 86 -1.16 -18.61 -17.80
C SER A 86 -1.17 -18.18 -16.34
N SER A 87 -2.21 -18.61 -15.62
CA SER A 87 -2.44 -18.20 -14.24
C SER A 87 -1.46 -18.81 -13.25
N THR A 88 -1.01 -18.01 -12.27
CA THR A 88 -0.02 -18.41 -11.25
C THR A 88 -0.60 -18.65 -9.86
N TYR A 89 -1.87 -18.36 -9.61
CA TYR A 89 -2.50 -18.47 -8.27
C TYR A 89 -2.50 -19.88 -7.64
N MET A 90 -2.11 -20.91 -8.39
CA MET A 90 -1.94 -22.30 -7.90
C MET A 90 -0.48 -22.77 -7.94
N LYS A 91 0.45 -21.87 -8.25
CA LYS A 91 1.90 -22.09 -8.24
C LYS A 91 2.46 -21.85 -6.84
N ASP A 92 3.78 -21.97 -6.73
CA ASP A 92 4.48 -21.76 -5.47
C ASP A 92 4.51 -20.27 -5.12
N TYR A 93 4.17 -19.98 -3.86
CA TYR A 93 4.26 -18.68 -3.22
C TYR A 93 5.25 -18.77 -2.06
N MET A 94 5.86 -17.64 -1.72
CA MET A 94 6.66 -17.53 -0.52
C MET A 94 6.34 -16.25 0.25
N VAL A 95 6.61 -16.26 1.55
CA VAL A 95 6.55 -15.07 2.40
C VAL A 95 7.93 -14.39 2.34
N PRO A 96 8.06 -13.20 1.71
CA PRO A 96 9.36 -12.59 1.44
C PRO A 96 9.98 -11.90 2.65
N SER A 97 9.18 -11.51 3.65
CA SER A 97 9.62 -10.78 4.84
C SER A 97 8.60 -10.91 5.99
N GLY A 98 8.75 -10.12 7.06
CA GLY A 98 7.89 -10.20 8.25
C GLY A 98 6.45 -9.71 8.06
N GLY A 99 6.13 -9.02 6.96
CA GLY A 99 4.77 -8.60 6.62
C GLY A 99 3.85 -9.77 6.23
N ASP A 100 2.56 -9.50 6.08
CA ASP A 100 1.58 -10.58 5.86
C ASP A 100 1.44 -10.99 4.39
N TRP A 101 2.25 -10.41 3.50
CA TRP A 101 2.22 -10.73 2.08
C TRP A 101 2.95 -12.02 1.75
N SER A 102 2.35 -12.82 0.86
CA SER A 102 3.06 -13.88 0.16
C SER A 102 3.03 -13.60 -1.34
N VAL A 103 4.07 -14.01 -2.06
CA VAL A 103 4.26 -13.62 -3.45
C VAL A 103 4.76 -14.78 -4.29
N HIS A 104 4.22 -14.88 -5.50
CA HIS A 104 4.84 -15.66 -6.56
C HIS A 104 6.01 -14.85 -7.16
N ARG A 105 7.24 -15.36 -7.07
CA ARG A 105 8.46 -14.69 -7.58
C ARG A 105 8.62 -14.82 -9.11
N GLY A 106 7.53 -14.64 -9.84
CA GLY A 106 7.47 -14.69 -11.30
C GLY A 106 6.48 -13.67 -11.83
N GLY A 107 6.56 -13.39 -13.13
CA GLY A 107 5.68 -12.45 -13.79
C GLY A 107 5.76 -12.57 -15.31
N THR A 108 4.96 -11.78 -16.01
CA THR A 108 4.92 -11.72 -17.48
C THR A 108 6.26 -11.23 -18.02
N ILE A 109 6.88 -10.26 -17.35
CA ILE A 109 8.31 -9.98 -17.44
C ILE A 109 8.97 -10.38 -16.12
N TYR A 110 10.10 -11.09 -16.22
CA TYR A 110 10.94 -11.46 -15.09
C TYR A 110 12.34 -10.86 -15.23
N LEU A 111 12.80 -10.15 -14.19
CA LEU A 111 14.12 -9.55 -14.12
C LEU A 111 14.88 -10.11 -12.91
N THR A 112 16.11 -10.59 -13.13
CA THR A 112 17.07 -10.90 -12.07
C THR A 112 18.49 -10.66 -12.56
N ASN A 113 19.37 -10.23 -11.68
CA ASN A 113 20.75 -9.88 -12.01
C ASN A 113 20.83 -8.89 -13.18
N THR A 114 20.11 -7.77 -13.08
CA THR A 114 20.06 -6.76 -14.15
C THR A 114 20.53 -5.39 -13.68
N LYS A 115 20.98 -4.54 -14.62
CA LYS A 115 21.31 -3.14 -14.34
C LYS A 115 20.87 -2.22 -15.48
N SER A 116 20.29 -1.06 -15.17
CA SER A 116 19.88 -0.06 -16.16
C SER A 116 18.88 -0.64 -17.19
N ILE A 117 17.77 -1.20 -16.69
CA ILE A 117 16.68 -1.76 -17.51
C ILE A 117 15.57 -0.73 -17.63
N THR A 118 14.98 -0.57 -18.81
CA THR A 118 13.81 0.29 -19.03
C THR A 118 12.67 -0.52 -19.62
N ILE A 119 11.52 -0.52 -18.96
CA ILE A 119 10.26 -1.11 -19.43
C ILE A 119 9.27 0.04 -19.60
N THR A 120 8.92 0.37 -20.85
CA THR A 120 8.14 1.59 -21.10
C THR A 120 7.18 1.52 -22.27
N HIS A 121 6.05 2.23 -22.21
CA HIS A 121 5.04 2.26 -23.28
C HIS A 121 4.56 0.86 -23.68
N ASN A 122 4.41 -0.06 -22.72
CA ASN A 122 3.83 -1.38 -22.96
C ASN A 122 2.41 -1.45 -22.39
N LEU A 123 1.60 -2.33 -22.95
CA LEU A 123 0.31 -2.73 -22.42
C LEU A 123 0.41 -4.16 -21.89
N PHE A 124 0.13 -4.35 -20.60
CA PHE A 124 -0.07 -5.65 -19.99
C PHE A 124 -1.58 -5.87 -19.85
N THR A 125 -2.13 -6.83 -20.57
CA THR A 125 -3.56 -7.11 -20.52
C THR A 125 -3.88 -8.59 -20.51
N GLN A 126 -4.89 -9.03 -19.76
CA GLN A 126 -5.31 -10.45 -19.70
C GLN A 126 -4.15 -11.39 -19.34
N VAL A 127 -3.31 -10.97 -18.41
CA VAL A 127 -2.16 -11.75 -17.93
C VAL A 127 -2.54 -12.49 -16.66
N GLY A 128 -2.23 -13.79 -16.58
CA GLY A 128 -2.57 -14.63 -15.43
C GLY A 128 -1.61 -14.55 -14.25
N SER A 129 -0.46 -13.89 -14.42
CA SER A 129 0.61 -13.74 -13.45
C SER A 129 0.76 -12.28 -12.96
N ASN A 130 1.80 -12.02 -12.17
CA ASN A 130 2.24 -10.64 -11.94
C ASN A 130 2.62 -10.00 -13.29
N GLY A 131 2.48 -8.70 -13.44
CA GLY A 131 2.91 -7.98 -14.65
C GLY A 131 4.43 -8.04 -14.80
N ILE A 132 5.15 -7.43 -13.86
CA ILE A 132 6.62 -7.38 -13.83
C ILE A 132 7.12 -7.89 -12.47
N ALA A 133 8.00 -8.87 -12.49
CA ALA A 133 8.70 -9.37 -11.32
C ALA A 133 10.16 -8.94 -11.34
N VAL A 134 10.54 -8.07 -10.40
CA VAL A 134 11.91 -7.60 -10.17
C VAL A 134 12.46 -8.35 -8.97
N ILE A 135 13.22 -9.40 -9.24
CA ILE A 135 13.57 -10.42 -8.26
C ILE A 135 15.07 -10.39 -8.00
N ASP A 136 15.46 -10.45 -6.72
CA ASP A 136 16.86 -10.42 -6.30
C ASP A 136 17.59 -9.16 -6.80
N TYR A 137 18.89 -9.25 -7.09
CA TYR A 137 19.67 -8.09 -7.52
C TYR A 137 19.15 -7.49 -8.83
N ASN A 138 18.66 -6.26 -8.78
CA ASN A 138 18.39 -5.42 -9.94
C ASN A 138 18.71 -3.98 -9.56
N ASP A 139 19.44 -3.24 -10.40
CA ASP A 139 19.84 -1.87 -10.10
C ASP A 139 19.44 -0.93 -11.23
N GLU A 140 18.99 0.28 -10.89
CA GLU A 140 18.58 1.31 -11.87
C GLU A 140 17.48 0.82 -12.85
N THR A 141 16.42 0.19 -12.33
CA THR A 141 15.28 -0.26 -13.15
C THR A 141 14.24 0.85 -13.29
N GLN A 142 13.83 1.15 -14.52
CA GLN A 142 12.80 2.14 -14.83
C GLN A 142 11.58 1.45 -15.44
N ILE A 143 10.42 1.59 -14.81
CA ILE A 143 9.14 1.07 -15.28
C ILE A 143 8.22 2.28 -15.47
N THR A 144 8.12 2.77 -16.70
CA THR A 144 7.50 4.07 -16.96
C THR A 144 6.49 4.05 -18.09
N LEU A 145 5.39 4.79 -17.98
CA LEU A 145 4.44 4.98 -19.09
C LEU A 145 3.84 3.67 -19.61
N ASN A 146 3.66 2.67 -18.75
CA ASN A 146 2.98 1.42 -19.11
C ASN A 146 1.52 1.43 -18.62
N GLU A 147 0.69 0.64 -19.27
CA GLU A 147 -0.66 0.32 -18.82
C GLU A 147 -0.73 -1.14 -18.38
N PHE A 148 -1.36 -1.38 -17.24
CA PHE A 148 -1.61 -2.69 -16.68
C PHE A 148 -3.09 -2.84 -16.39
N VAL A 149 -3.76 -3.76 -17.07
CA VAL A 149 -5.21 -3.95 -16.98
C VAL A 149 -5.61 -5.42 -17.06
N TRP A 150 -6.58 -5.87 -16.28
CA TRP A 150 -6.98 -7.30 -16.23
C TRP A 150 -5.83 -8.23 -15.85
N LEU A 151 -5.18 -7.93 -14.71
CA LEU A 151 -4.09 -8.74 -14.17
C LEU A 151 -4.62 -9.83 -13.22
N GLY A 152 -4.10 -11.04 -13.33
CA GLY A 152 -4.42 -12.13 -12.42
C GLY A 152 -4.02 -11.86 -10.96
N GLU A 153 -2.95 -11.09 -10.77
CA GLU A 153 -2.37 -10.77 -9.45
C GLU A 153 -1.73 -9.36 -9.46
N SER A 154 -0.53 -9.16 -8.93
CA SER A 154 0.07 -7.83 -8.74
C SER A 154 0.59 -7.21 -10.05
N GLY A 155 0.64 -5.89 -10.14
CA GLY A 155 1.21 -5.19 -11.28
C GLY A 155 2.72 -5.37 -11.35
N ILE A 156 3.39 -4.85 -10.33
CA ILE A 156 4.85 -4.84 -10.22
C ILE A 156 5.21 -5.36 -8.83
N VAL A 157 6.05 -6.39 -8.78
CA VAL A 157 6.58 -6.93 -7.50
C VAL A 157 8.09 -6.74 -7.47
N LEU A 158 8.59 -6.17 -6.38
CA LEU A 158 10.02 -6.10 -6.07
C LEU A 158 10.27 -6.97 -4.85
N VAL A 159 11.10 -7.99 -5.01
CA VAL A 159 11.34 -8.99 -3.96
C VAL A 159 12.82 -9.35 -3.91
N GLY A 160 13.51 -8.87 -2.88
CA GLY A 160 14.89 -9.26 -2.59
C GLY A 160 15.02 -10.58 -1.84
N SER A 161 16.24 -10.85 -1.39
CA SER A 161 16.59 -11.99 -0.54
C SER A 161 17.49 -11.56 0.61
N THR A 162 17.32 -12.18 1.78
CA THR A 162 18.20 -12.04 2.95
C THR A 162 18.53 -13.42 3.53
N ASN A 163 19.50 -13.48 4.45
CA ASN A 163 19.70 -14.65 5.32
C ASN A 163 19.17 -14.32 6.72
N GLY A 164 17.92 -14.69 7.00
CA GLY A 164 17.23 -14.22 8.19
C GLY A 164 17.12 -12.69 8.18
N ILE A 165 17.64 -12.03 9.21
CA ILE A 165 17.70 -10.56 9.26
C ILE A 165 18.85 -9.97 8.44
N ASP A 166 19.85 -10.76 8.03
CA ASP A 166 21.05 -10.25 7.37
C ASP A 166 20.82 -10.02 5.87
N GLY A 167 20.59 -8.76 5.49
CA GLY A 167 20.65 -8.31 4.10
C GLY A 167 21.79 -7.31 3.84
N PHE A 168 22.73 -7.20 4.78
CA PHE A 168 23.97 -6.46 4.60
C PHE A 168 24.99 -7.35 3.88
N SER A 169 25.20 -8.58 4.38
CA SER A 169 26.12 -9.54 3.77
C SER A 169 25.54 -10.19 2.51
N VAL A 170 24.20 -10.26 2.41
CA VAL A 170 23.48 -10.75 1.22
C VAL A 170 23.12 -9.55 0.36
N VAL A 171 23.85 -9.28 -0.72
CA VAL A 171 23.59 -8.13 -1.61
C VAL A 171 22.72 -8.56 -2.80
N SER A 172 21.52 -9.05 -2.52
CA SER A 172 20.60 -9.62 -3.52
C SER A 172 19.22 -8.98 -3.42
N GLN A 173 19.14 -7.66 -3.65
CA GLN A 173 17.90 -6.90 -3.53
C GLN A 173 17.71 -5.96 -4.71
N PRO A 174 16.45 -5.71 -5.13
CA PRO A 174 16.15 -4.62 -6.04
C PRO A 174 16.55 -3.29 -5.41
N ALA A 175 17.21 -2.42 -6.18
CA ALA A 175 17.66 -1.12 -5.76
C ALA A 175 17.39 -0.07 -6.84
N ASN A 176 17.21 1.18 -6.42
CA ASN A 176 17.11 2.34 -7.32
C ASN A 176 16.06 2.15 -8.44
N THR A 177 14.92 1.57 -8.07
CA THR A 177 13.84 1.29 -9.03
C THR A 177 12.86 2.46 -9.06
N ARG A 178 12.55 2.94 -10.27
CA ARG A 178 11.61 4.04 -10.53
C ARG A 178 10.39 3.51 -11.27
N ILE A 179 9.24 3.54 -10.61
CA ILE A 179 7.92 3.19 -11.13
C ILE A 179 7.14 4.47 -11.32
N GLU A 180 7.01 4.93 -12.56
CA GLU A 180 6.50 6.27 -12.81
C GLU A 180 5.51 6.40 -13.97
N SER A 181 4.46 7.19 -13.77
CA SER A 181 3.51 7.52 -14.84
C SER A 181 2.89 6.29 -15.51
N ASN A 182 2.69 5.23 -14.72
CA ASN A 182 1.95 4.05 -15.16
C ASN A 182 0.46 4.20 -14.81
N LEU A 183 -0.36 3.57 -15.62
CA LEU A 183 -1.79 3.38 -15.37
C LEU A 183 -2.00 1.91 -14.96
N ILE A 184 -2.48 1.66 -13.75
CA ILE A 184 -2.68 0.30 -13.24
C ILE A 184 -4.11 0.15 -12.73
N HIS A 185 -4.91 -0.70 -13.37
CA HIS A 185 -6.31 -0.91 -13.01
C HIS A 185 -6.82 -2.32 -13.30
N GLU A 186 -7.95 -2.71 -12.71
CA GLU A 186 -8.49 -4.08 -12.78
C GLU A 186 -7.43 -5.16 -12.53
N SER A 187 -6.73 -5.07 -11.40
CA SER A 187 -5.74 -6.07 -10.99
C SER A 187 -6.32 -7.08 -10.01
N GLY A 188 -5.60 -8.18 -9.75
CA GLY A 188 -6.00 -9.16 -8.75
C GLY A 188 -7.28 -9.93 -9.09
N ILE A 189 -7.49 -10.27 -10.36
CA ILE A 189 -8.65 -11.04 -10.81
C ILE A 189 -8.73 -12.40 -10.10
N TYR A 190 -7.58 -13.07 -9.93
CA TYR A 190 -7.52 -14.37 -9.25
C TYR A 190 -6.98 -14.27 -7.82
N VAL A 191 -5.89 -13.52 -7.62
CA VAL A 191 -5.25 -13.37 -6.30
C VAL A 191 -5.72 -12.08 -5.64
N LYS A 192 -6.47 -12.21 -4.55
CA LYS A 192 -7.05 -11.06 -3.84
C LYS A 192 -6.07 -10.35 -2.91
N GLN A 193 -5.02 -11.06 -2.49
CA GLN A 193 -3.86 -10.45 -1.82
C GLN A 193 -2.82 -10.01 -2.86
N SER A 194 -3.20 -9.02 -3.67
CA SER A 194 -2.38 -8.45 -4.73
C SER A 194 -2.43 -6.93 -4.70
N SER A 195 -1.40 -6.30 -5.28
CA SER A 195 -1.23 -4.86 -5.32
C SER A 195 -0.65 -4.43 -6.67
N PRO A 196 -1.11 -3.31 -7.24
CA PRO A 196 -0.41 -2.61 -8.31
C PRO A 196 1.11 -2.54 -8.11
N VAL A 197 1.57 -2.21 -6.90
CA VAL A 197 3.00 -2.23 -6.53
C VAL A 197 3.19 -2.92 -5.19
N LEU A 198 4.03 -3.96 -5.16
CA LEU A 198 4.54 -4.62 -3.95
C LEU A 198 6.03 -4.34 -3.81
N ILE A 199 6.43 -3.79 -2.68
CA ILE A 199 7.83 -3.55 -2.31
C ILE A 199 8.15 -4.45 -1.13
N SER A 200 9.10 -5.37 -1.30
CA SER A 200 9.61 -6.19 -0.21
C SER A 200 11.11 -6.40 -0.35
N VAL A 201 11.85 -6.25 0.75
CA VAL A 201 13.31 -6.44 0.80
C VAL A 201 14.00 -5.71 -0.35
N SER A 202 13.70 -4.41 -0.48
CA SER A 202 14.11 -3.57 -1.61
C SER A 202 14.66 -2.24 -1.13
N ARG A 203 15.50 -1.58 -1.94
CA ARG A 203 16.19 -0.33 -1.58
C ARG A 203 15.75 0.82 -2.47
N SER A 204 15.47 1.99 -1.87
CA SER A 204 15.35 3.25 -2.61
C SER A 204 14.39 3.19 -3.80
N VAL A 205 13.17 2.72 -3.57
CA VAL A 205 12.13 2.59 -4.60
C VAL A 205 11.33 3.87 -4.71
N SER A 206 11.21 4.42 -5.92
CA SER A 206 10.40 5.59 -6.23
C SER A 206 9.12 5.18 -6.96
N VAL A 207 7.95 5.43 -6.37
CA VAL A 207 6.63 5.21 -6.98
C VAL A 207 5.98 6.57 -7.19
N ILE A 208 6.04 7.10 -8.41
CA ILE A 208 5.79 8.52 -8.69
C ILE A 208 4.75 8.72 -9.80
N ARG A 209 3.78 9.63 -9.65
CA ARG A 209 2.87 10.03 -10.74
C ARG A 209 2.06 8.89 -11.38
N ASN A 210 1.78 7.81 -10.64
CA ASN A 210 0.96 6.72 -11.16
C ASN A 210 -0.53 6.95 -10.88
N LEU A 211 -1.38 6.37 -11.72
CA LEU A 211 -2.82 6.29 -11.52
C LEU A 211 -3.19 4.84 -11.23
N MET A 212 -3.73 4.57 -10.04
CA MET A 212 -4.03 3.21 -9.59
C MET A 212 -5.47 3.10 -9.07
N PHE A 213 -6.30 2.28 -9.71
CA PHE A 213 -7.69 2.10 -9.29
C PHE A 213 -8.28 0.72 -9.60
N ASN A 214 -9.35 0.33 -8.91
CA ASN A 214 -10.03 -0.95 -9.08
C ASN A 214 -9.15 -2.19 -8.80
N MET A 215 -8.72 -2.36 -7.54
CA MET A 215 -7.96 -3.52 -7.08
C MET A 215 -8.58 -4.15 -5.82
N PRO A 216 -8.33 -5.45 -5.56
CA PRO A 216 -8.97 -6.14 -4.44
C PRO A 216 -8.46 -5.71 -3.07
N ARG A 217 -7.19 -5.26 -2.97
CA ARG A 217 -6.48 -4.86 -1.74
C ARG A 217 -5.77 -3.50 -1.90
N ALA A 218 -4.65 -3.27 -1.23
CA ALA A 218 -3.89 -2.01 -1.28
C ALA A 218 -3.29 -1.76 -2.67
N ALA A 219 -3.14 -0.49 -3.05
CA ALA A 219 -2.50 -0.12 -4.30
C ALA A 219 -0.97 -0.27 -4.22
N ILE A 220 -0.40 0.27 -3.15
CA ILE A 220 1.02 0.19 -2.83
C ILE A 220 1.14 -0.50 -1.48
N ASN A 221 1.87 -1.62 -1.46
CA ASN A 221 2.23 -2.31 -0.22
C ASN A 221 3.75 -2.28 -0.04
N VAL A 222 4.20 -1.76 1.10
CA VAL A 222 5.59 -1.88 1.57
C VAL A 222 5.60 -2.95 2.67
N ASN A 223 6.07 -4.15 2.33
CA ASN A 223 5.86 -5.33 3.17
C ASN A 223 6.83 -5.44 4.36
N ASP A 224 7.81 -4.55 4.46
CA ASP A 224 8.87 -4.55 5.48
C ASP A 224 9.63 -3.22 5.57
N GLY A 225 10.38 -3.03 6.65
CA GLY A 225 11.32 -1.92 6.85
C GLY A 225 12.77 -2.23 6.47
N PHE A 226 13.02 -2.94 5.35
CA PHE A 226 14.36 -3.46 5.03
C PHE A 226 15.48 -2.39 4.93
N TYR A 227 15.28 -1.38 4.08
CA TYR A 227 16.27 -0.33 3.81
C TYR A 227 15.63 1.07 3.87
N GLY A 228 14.37 1.16 3.47
CA GLY A 228 13.65 2.42 3.37
C GLY A 228 14.17 3.27 2.22
N ASN A 229 14.24 4.59 2.44
CA ASN A 229 14.50 5.59 1.41
C ASN A 229 13.52 5.50 0.22
N HIS A 230 12.31 5.01 0.47
CA HIS A 230 11.27 4.98 -0.54
C HIS A 230 10.70 6.37 -0.75
N THR A 231 10.27 6.68 -1.97
CA THR A 231 9.54 7.91 -2.28
C THR A 231 8.25 7.54 -2.98
N ILE A 232 7.13 7.79 -2.32
CA ILE A 232 5.80 7.53 -2.87
C ILE A 232 5.12 8.89 -3.03
N SER A 233 5.08 9.41 -4.26
CA SER A 233 4.60 10.78 -4.47
C SER A 233 3.84 11.05 -5.75
N TYR A 234 2.96 12.04 -5.71
CA TYR A 234 2.16 12.47 -6.85
C TYR A 234 1.28 11.36 -7.46
N ASN A 235 0.99 10.29 -6.73
CA ASN A 235 0.10 9.23 -7.20
C ASN A 235 -1.36 9.60 -6.94
N VAL A 236 -2.25 9.13 -7.80
CA VAL A 236 -3.70 9.20 -7.60
C VAL A 236 -4.22 7.78 -7.39
N ILE A 237 -4.78 7.52 -6.21
CA ILE A 237 -5.16 6.17 -5.79
C ILE A 237 -6.59 6.18 -5.24
N PHE A 238 -7.45 5.33 -5.79
CA PHE A 238 -8.85 5.18 -5.37
C PHE A 238 -9.39 3.80 -5.73
N ASN A 239 -10.57 3.44 -5.21
CA ASN A 239 -11.20 2.14 -5.46
C ASN A 239 -10.29 0.95 -5.07
N THR A 240 -9.63 1.08 -3.92
CA THR A 240 -8.78 0.06 -3.30
C THR A 240 -9.58 -0.80 -2.32
N VAL A 241 -9.04 -1.95 -1.93
CA VAL A 241 -9.61 -2.81 -0.88
C VAL A 241 -11.09 -3.15 -1.17
N ARG A 242 -11.38 -3.50 -2.43
CA ARG A 242 -12.76 -3.78 -2.89
C ARG A 242 -13.28 -5.16 -2.49
N GLU A 243 -12.36 -6.10 -2.33
CA GLU A 243 -12.68 -7.52 -2.15
C GLU A 243 -12.05 -8.11 -0.88
N THR A 244 -11.22 -7.32 -0.17
CA THR A 244 -10.62 -7.68 1.12
C THR A 244 -11.00 -6.65 2.19
N SER A 245 -10.26 -6.61 3.31
CA SER A 245 -10.39 -5.61 4.39
C SER A 245 -9.01 -5.28 4.99
N ASP A 246 -9.00 -4.45 6.05
CA ASP A 246 -7.84 -4.19 6.94
C ASP A 246 -6.60 -3.61 6.25
N HIS A 247 -6.82 -2.70 5.29
CA HIS A 247 -5.77 -2.05 4.52
C HIS A 247 -6.17 -0.62 4.14
N GLY A 248 -5.23 0.12 3.56
CA GLY A 248 -5.44 1.39 2.89
C GLY A 248 -5.06 1.38 1.40
N PRO A 249 -5.34 2.47 0.67
CA PRO A 249 -4.68 2.79 -0.60
C PRO A 249 -3.16 2.54 -0.57
N ILE A 250 -2.49 3.04 0.46
CA ILE A 250 -1.10 2.72 0.77
C ILE A 250 -1.08 1.95 2.10
N ASN A 251 -0.33 0.86 2.15
CA ASN A 251 -0.13 0.12 3.38
C ASN A 251 1.35 -0.23 3.58
N THR A 252 1.77 -0.20 4.84
CA THR A 252 3.14 -0.54 5.23
C THR A 252 3.13 -1.50 6.43
N TRP A 253 4.12 -2.37 6.51
CA TRP A 253 4.42 -3.20 7.68
C TRP A 253 5.90 -3.14 8.02
N ASP A 254 6.22 -3.43 9.28
CA ASP A 254 7.60 -3.69 9.70
C ASP A 254 7.64 -4.57 10.97
N ARG A 255 7.45 -5.88 10.78
CA ARG A 255 7.40 -6.86 11.89
C ARG A 255 8.73 -7.56 12.15
N GLN A 256 9.80 -7.20 11.44
CA GLN A 256 11.10 -7.84 11.54
C GLN A 256 12.22 -6.83 11.25
N PRO A 257 13.22 -6.69 12.13
CA PRO A 257 14.36 -5.84 11.84
C PRO A 257 15.26 -6.47 10.77
N PHE A 258 15.93 -5.63 9.99
CA PHE A 258 16.92 -6.05 9.01
C PHE A 258 18.27 -5.40 9.27
N LEU A 259 19.33 -6.19 9.18
CA LEU A 259 20.69 -5.67 9.13
C LEU A 259 20.97 -5.19 7.71
N SER A 260 21.21 -3.89 7.55
CA SER A 260 21.56 -3.24 6.29
C SER A 260 22.58 -2.12 6.53
N ASP A 261 22.96 -1.38 5.50
CA ASP A 261 23.80 -0.17 5.61
C ASP A 261 23.04 1.12 5.28
N ALA A 262 21.73 1.14 5.54
CA ALA A 262 20.83 2.23 5.16
C ALA A 262 21.17 3.59 5.79
N VAL A 263 21.65 3.60 7.04
CA VAL A 263 22.04 4.83 7.75
C VAL A 263 23.39 5.37 7.26
N GLN A 264 24.35 4.47 7.05
CA GLN A 264 25.70 4.83 6.61
C GLN A 264 26.26 3.69 5.77
N SER A 265 26.64 4.01 4.53
CA SER A 265 27.20 3.04 3.58
C SER A 265 28.35 2.23 4.19
N ASN A 266 28.32 0.92 4.00
CA ASN A 266 29.26 -0.07 4.53
C ASN A 266 29.32 -0.17 6.08
N VAL A 267 28.39 0.45 6.81
CA VAL A 267 28.28 0.31 8.27
C VAL A 267 26.97 -0.41 8.59
N PRO A 268 27.03 -1.68 9.06
CA PRO A 268 25.83 -2.45 9.33
C PRO A 268 25.03 -1.84 10.50
N SER A 269 23.72 -1.74 10.32
CA SER A 269 22.76 -1.13 11.23
C SER A 269 21.41 -1.85 11.13
N LEU A 270 20.63 -1.82 12.22
CA LEU A 270 19.23 -2.25 12.22
C LEU A 270 18.25 -1.09 11.94
N TRP A 271 18.77 0.11 11.73
CA TRP A 271 17.97 1.27 11.41
C TRP A 271 17.88 1.40 9.90
N GLN A 272 16.66 1.60 9.41
CA GLN A 272 16.38 1.92 8.02
C GLN A 272 16.49 3.43 7.77
N HIS A 273 16.57 3.80 6.50
CA HIS A 273 16.47 5.19 6.07
C HIS A 273 15.00 5.62 6.06
N THR A 274 14.71 6.87 6.44
CA THR A 274 13.34 7.40 6.35
C THR A 274 12.78 7.27 4.94
N SER A 275 11.54 6.81 4.84
CA SER A 275 10.76 6.79 3.60
C SER A 275 9.75 7.94 3.59
N TYR A 276 9.48 8.48 2.40
CA TYR A 276 8.69 9.69 2.22
C TYR A 276 7.41 9.40 1.42
N ILE A 277 6.25 9.73 1.98
CA ILE A 277 4.96 9.62 1.32
C ILE A 277 4.36 11.01 1.18
N HIS A 278 4.38 11.59 -0.01
CA HIS A 278 4.01 12.99 -0.15
C HIS A 278 3.31 13.37 -1.45
N HIS A 279 2.46 14.40 -1.40
CA HIS A 279 1.79 14.94 -2.59
C HIS A 279 0.89 13.91 -3.32
N ASN A 280 0.38 12.90 -2.64
CA ASN A 280 -0.56 11.94 -3.22
C ASN A 280 -2.01 12.41 -3.07
N VAL A 281 -2.88 11.95 -3.96
CA VAL A 281 -4.35 12.05 -3.81
C VAL A 281 -4.88 10.66 -3.50
N LEU A 282 -5.41 10.48 -2.30
CA LEU A 282 -5.82 9.18 -1.76
C LEU A 282 -7.31 9.21 -1.42
N TYR A 283 -8.09 8.32 -2.02
CA TYR A 283 -9.49 8.11 -1.64
C TYR A 283 -9.62 6.79 -0.88
N ASN A 284 -9.94 6.89 0.40
CA ASN A 284 -10.11 5.76 1.30
C ASN A 284 -11.53 5.18 1.21
N ASN A 285 -11.86 4.56 0.07
CA ASN A 285 -13.19 4.03 -0.21
C ASN A 285 -13.28 2.50 -0.04
N TYR A 286 -14.48 1.93 -0.23
CA TYR A 286 -14.80 0.51 0.02
C TYR A 286 -14.41 0.05 1.43
N ASN A 287 -13.63 -1.01 1.58
CA ASN A 287 -13.27 -1.60 2.88
C ASN A 287 -11.92 -1.09 3.42
N SER A 288 -11.42 0.03 2.87
CA SER A 288 -10.14 0.62 3.27
C SER A 288 -10.23 1.38 4.60
N PHE A 289 -9.43 1.08 5.62
CA PHE A 289 -9.54 1.71 6.94
C PHE A 289 -8.86 3.08 7.02
N TYR A 290 -7.66 3.20 6.46
CA TYR A 290 -6.83 4.40 6.52
C TYR A 290 -6.31 4.73 5.12
N PRO A 291 -6.20 6.01 4.71
CA PRO A 291 -5.66 6.35 3.40
C PRO A 291 -4.18 5.93 3.30
N ILE A 292 -3.41 6.24 4.35
CA ILE A 292 -2.07 5.70 4.61
C ILE A 292 -2.18 4.79 5.84
N ASP A 293 -2.09 3.49 5.60
CA ASP A 293 -2.23 2.46 6.61
C ASP A 293 -0.85 1.99 7.10
N HIS A 294 -0.27 2.78 8.01
CA HIS A 294 0.93 2.39 8.75
C HIS A 294 0.60 1.34 9.79
N ASP A 295 0.66 0.09 9.36
CA ASP A 295 0.26 -1.05 10.16
C ASP A 295 1.43 -1.62 10.97
N ASP A 296 1.23 -2.76 11.63
CA ASP A 296 2.15 -3.39 12.59
C ASP A 296 3.63 -3.10 12.37
N GLY A 297 4.20 -2.38 13.34
CA GLY A 297 5.63 -2.12 13.45
C GLY A 297 6.17 -1.06 12.49
N SER A 298 5.37 -0.57 11.54
CA SER A 298 5.76 0.46 10.57
C SER A 298 6.49 1.62 11.23
N CYS A 299 7.72 1.87 10.78
CA CYS A 299 8.59 2.88 11.35
C CYS A 299 9.40 3.65 10.30
N PHE A 300 9.98 4.79 10.69
CA PHE A 300 10.79 5.68 9.84
C PHE A 300 10.05 6.19 8.59
N TYR A 301 8.88 6.80 8.79
CA TYR A 301 8.11 7.44 7.72
C TYR A 301 7.96 8.94 7.96
N GLU A 302 8.01 9.69 6.86
CA GLU A 302 7.58 11.09 6.80
C GLU A 302 6.45 11.21 5.78
N ASP A 303 5.26 11.51 6.29
CA ASP A 303 4.07 11.76 5.50
C ASP A 303 3.86 13.28 5.40
N SER A 304 3.84 13.80 4.18
CA SER A 304 3.58 15.23 4.02
C SER A 304 2.83 15.64 2.76
N TYR A 305 2.01 16.68 2.88
CA TYR A 305 1.32 17.28 1.73
C TYR A 305 0.44 16.30 0.94
N ASN A 306 -0.14 15.25 1.54
CA ASN A 306 -1.11 14.41 0.85
C ASN A 306 -2.53 14.96 1.02
N PHE A 307 -3.34 14.77 -0.03
CA PHE A 307 -4.77 15.07 -0.01
C PHE A 307 -5.54 13.77 0.20
N GLN A 308 -6.05 13.58 1.41
CA GLN A 308 -6.58 12.30 1.87
C GLN A 308 -8.09 12.41 2.14
N VAL A 309 -8.89 11.64 1.42
CA VAL A 309 -10.36 11.69 1.49
C VAL A 309 -10.90 10.45 2.18
N TYR A 310 -11.84 10.62 3.11
CA TYR A 310 -12.54 9.56 3.86
C TYR A 310 -11.65 8.75 4.81
N GLY A 311 -10.61 9.36 5.38
CA GLY A 311 -9.85 8.77 6.47
C GLY A 311 -8.82 9.73 7.06
N GLY A 312 -8.46 9.48 8.31
CA GLY A 312 -7.45 10.23 9.07
C GLY A 312 -6.17 9.43 9.29
N LYS A 313 -5.28 9.96 10.12
CA LYS A 313 -4.00 9.32 10.48
C LYS A 313 -4.23 8.06 11.32
N LYS A 314 -3.60 6.96 10.92
CA LYS A 314 -3.34 5.79 11.77
C LYS A 314 -2.09 6.05 12.59
N ASN A 315 -2.19 6.02 13.91
CA ASN A 315 -1.04 5.81 14.75
C ASN A 315 -1.22 4.50 15.53
N TYR A 316 -0.61 3.43 15.03
CA TYR A 316 -0.70 2.10 15.62
C TYR A 316 0.65 1.40 15.46
N LEU A 317 1.17 0.88 16.58
CA LEU A 317 2.46 0.17 16.65
C LEU A 317 3.63 0.92 15.97
N GLY A 318 4.81 0.32 15.96
CA GLY A 318 6.00 0.94 15.36
C GLY A 318 6.43 2.26 16.04
N HIS A 319 7.24 3.05 15.33
CA HIS A 319 7.79 4.31 15.84
C HIS A 319 8.34 5.24 14.73
N SER A 320 8.74 6.47 15.07
CA SER A 320 9.48 7.36 14.16
C SER A 320 8.71 7.73 12.88
N LYS A 321 7.43 8.07 13.04
CA LYS A 321 6.51 8.54 12.02
C LYS A 321 6.21 10.03 12.25
N VAL A 322 6.37 10.81 11.20
CA VAL A 322 6.13 12.26 11.22
C VAL A 322 5.11 12.58 10.15
N ASP A 323 4.00 13.22 10.54
CA ASP A 323 2.96 13.67 9.61
C ASP A 323 2.82 15.19 9.69
N HIS A 324 3.01 15.87 8.57
CA HIS A 324 2.85 17.31 8.52
C HIS A 324 2.32 17.86 7.19
N HIS A 325 1.60 18.98 7.28
CA HIS A 325 1.01 19.64 6.10
C HIS A 325 0.04 18.76 5.29
N GLU A 326 -0.54 17.74 5.91
CA GLU A 326 -1.58 16.90 5.33
C GLU A 326 -2.92 17.63 5.23
N ILE A 327 -3.75 17.24 4.27
CA ILE A 327 -5.15 17.65 4.20
C ILE A 327 -6.02 16.39 4.32
N TYR A 328 -6.63 16.21 5.49
CA TYR A 328 -7.60 15.15 5.78
C TYR A 328 -9.01 15.65 5.55
N VAL A 329 -9.74 15.04 4.63
CA VAL A 329 -11.09 15.44 4.22
C VAL A 329 -12.09 14.39 4.65
N TYR A 330 -12.97 14.79 5.55
CA TYR A 330 -14.14 14.02 5.99
C TYR A 330 -13.79 12.62 6.51
N PRO A 331 -12.82 12.47 7.45
CA PRO A 331 -12.45 11.17 7.99
C PRO A 331 -13.58 10.50 8.80
N ASP A 332 -14.62 11.27 9.14
CA ASP A 332 -15.78 10.89 9.95
C ASP A 332 -17.03 10.53 9.15
N THR A 333 -17.00 10.61 7.81
CA THR A 333 -18.17 10.27 6.98
C THR A 333 -18.25 8.78 6.67
N LYS A 334 -17.21 8.01 6.97
CA LYS A 334 -17.20 6.58 6.69
C LYS A 334 -17.83 5.81 7.84
N SER A 335 -19.06 5.35 7.66
CA SER A 335 -19.87 4.68 8.68
C SER A 335 -19.39 3.28 9.08
N SER A 336 -18.55 2.65 8.25
CA SER A 336 -17.97 1.33 8.49
C SER A 336 -16.51 1.30 8.01
N GLN A 337 -15.60 0.84 8.87
CA GLN A 337 -14.18 0.64 8.54
C GLN A 337 -13.45 1.93 8.12
N GLY A 338 -13.33 2.90 9.03
CA GLY A 338 -12.59 4.15 8.82
C GLY A 338 -12.07 4.68 10.16
N THR A 339 -11.26 5.75 10.15
CA THR A 339 -10.75 6.34 11.40
C THR A 339 -11.85 6.96 12.26
N GLY A 340 -12.84 7.60 11.63
CA GLY A 340 -13.89 8.35 12.33
C GLY A 340 -13.41 9.70 12.91
N VAL A 341 -12.11 9.96 12.85
CA VAL A 341 -11.42 11.07 13.52
C VAL A 341 -10.21 11.51 12.68
N CYS A 342 -9.65 12.69 12.98
CA CYS A 342 -8.44 13.20 12.32
C CYS A 342 -7.21 12.34 12.63
N ILE A 343 -7.05 11.94 13.89
CA ILE A 343 -5.97 11.05 14.34
C ILE A 343 -6.53 9.99 15.27
N ALA A 344 -6.25 8.73 14.93
CA ALA A 344 -6.51 7.59 15.78
C ALA A 344 -5.17 7.07 16.33
N ASP A 345 -4.93 7.32 17.61
CA ASP A 345 -3.75 6.86 18.35
C ASP A 345 -4.09 5.65 19.21
N GLN A 346 -3.69 4.49 18.72
CA GLN A 346 -4.18 3.18 19.15
C GLN A 346 -3.21 2.50 20.10
N ALA A 347 -3.47 2.69 21.39
CA ALA A 347 -2.80 2.06 22.52
C ALA A 347 -1.27 2.21 22.45
N PRO A 348 -0.75 3.45 22.42
CA PRO A 348 0.68 3.65 22.55
C PRO A 348 1.15 3.04 23.87
N SER A 349 2.26 2.30 23.85
CA SER A 349 2.82 1.66 25.03
C SER A 349 4.32 1.91 25.15
N ARG A 350 4.72 2.54 26.27
CA ARG A 350 6.12 2.92 26.51
C ARG A 350 7.04 1.71 26.34
N GLY A 351 8.06 1.87 25.49
CA GLY A 351 9.07 0.84 25.23
C GLY A 351 8.61 -0.33 24.34
N SER A 352 7.37 -0.34 23.85
CA SER A 352 6.87 -1.37 22.92
C SER A 352 6.26 -0.81 21.63
N SER A 353 5.54 0.32 21.68
CA SER A 353 4.90 0.93 20.50
C SER A 353 4.57 2.41 20.67
N GLY A 354 4.52 3.15 19.55
CA GLY A 354 3.92 4.49 19.47
C GLY A 354 4.69 5.53 20.29
N TRP A 355 5.88 5.89 19.85
CA TRP A 355 6.81 6.78 20.55
C TRP A 355 6.44 8.26 20.38
N ASN A 356 5.25 8.66 20.81
CA ASN A 356 4.74 10.03 20.66
C ASN A 356 4.92 10.55 19.22
N GLU A 357 4.37 9.82 18.24
CA GLU A 357 4.48 10.17 16.83
C GLU A 357 4.02 11.61 16.57
N VAL A 358 4.60 12.24 15.55
CA VAL A 358 4.42 13.67 15.30
C VAL A 358 3.22 13.87 14.36
N TRP A 359 2.32 14.79 14.71
CA TRP A 359 1.21 15.21 13.86
C TRP A 359 1.01 16.72 13.99
N ILE A 360 1.65 17.47 13.09
CA ILE A 360 1.77 18.92 13.21
C ILE A 360 1.41 19.63 11.91
N GLU A 361 0.91 20.86 12.00
CA GLU A 361 0.67 21.71 10.83
C GLU A 361 -0.28 21.10 9.78
N ASN A 362 -1.10 20.15 10.21
CA ASN A 362 -2.06 19.45 9.35
C ASN A 362 -3.39 20.20 9.32
N THR A 363 -4.12 20.05 8.22
CA THR A 363 -5.50 20.50 8.08
C THR A 363 -6.42 19.28 8.11
N CYS A 364 -7.38 19.25 9.04
CA CYS A 364 -8.38 18.19 9.10
C CYS A 364 -9.79 18.77 9.08
N ILE A 365 -10.66 18.24 8.22
CA ILE A 365 -12.03 18.67 8.06
C ILE A 365 -12.99 17.53 8.41
N LEU A 366 -13.73 17.67 9.50
CA LEU A 366 -14.81 16.78 9.91
C LEU A 366 -16.15 17.27 9.35
N TYR A 367 -16.99 16.34 8.87
CA TYR A 367 -18.26 16.65 8.23
C TYR A 367 -19.47 16.56 9.18
N ASN A 368 -19.49 15.55 10.05
CA ASN A 368 -20.61 15.20 10.94
C ASN A 368 -20.24 15.28 12.43
N SER A 369 -18.96 15.16 12.76
CA SER A 369 -18.44 15.02 14.12
C SER A 369 -17.71 16.28 14.57
N SER A 370 -17.65 16.49 15.89
CA SER A 370 -16.76 17.47 16.53
C SER A 370 -15.67 16.80 17.37
N VAL A 371 -15.40 15.51 17.14
CA VAL A 371 -14.38 14.71 17.82
C VAL A 371 -13.16 14.56 16.89
N PRO A 372 -12.10 15.38 17.02
CA PRO A 372 -10.95 15.30 16.13
C PRO A 372 -10.00 14.16 16.49
N TYR A 373 -9.96 13.76 17.76
CA TYR A 373 -8.93 12.87 18.29
C TYR A 373 -9.54 11.65 18.95
N ASN A 374 -8.95 10.49 18.66
CA ASN A 374 -9.14 9.28 19.45
C ASN A 374 -7.79 8.84 19.98
N ILE A 375 -7.47 9.23 21.22
CA ILE A 375 -6.19 8.94 21.87
C ILE A 375 -6.45 7.89 22.95
N TRP A 376 -6.17 6.63 22.64
CA TRP A 376 -6.39 5.55 23.60
C TRP A 376 -5.43 5.68 24.78
N ASN A 377 -5.92 5.30 25.96
CA ASN A 377 -5.18 5.42 27.23
C ASN A 377 -4.75 6.86 27.58
N CYS A 378 -5.37 7.89 26.99
CA CYS A 378 -5.10 9.27 27.34
C CYS A 378 -5.35 9.51 28.84
N ASP A 379 -4.31 9.99 29.53
CA ASP A 379 -4.35 10.35 30.94
C ASP A 379 -3.49 11.58 31.18
N THR A 380 -4.11 12.66 31.65
CA THR A 380 -3.41 13.92 31.97
C THR A 380 -2.38 13.78 33.10
N ALA A 381 -2.48 12.75 33.95
CA ALA A 381 -1.48 12.48 34.98
C ALA A 381 -0.23 11.76 34.42
N ASN A 382 -0.33 11.14 33.25
CA ASN A 382 0.75 10.45 32.56
C ASN A 382 0.65 10.69 31.04
N LEU A 383 1.09 11.87 30.62
CA LEU A 383 1.03 12.32 29.23
C LEU A 383 1.99 11.50 28.34
N PHE A 384 1.47 10.39 27.84
CA PHE A 384 2.08 9.59 26.77
C PHE A 384 1.11 9.62 25.58
N VAL A 385 1.22 10.70 24.81
CA VAL A 385 0.30 11.07 23.73
C VAL A 385 1.12 11.57 22.53
N PRO A 386 0.56 11.55 21.31
CA PRO A 386 1.26 12.03 20.12
C PRO A 386 1.67 13.50 20.26
N SER A 387 2.73 13.88 19.55
CA SER A 387 3.15 15.29 19.48
C SER A 387 2.25 16.04 18.51
N LEU A 388 1.26 16.76 19.06
CA LEU A 388 0.32 17.59 18.32
C LEU A 388 0.74 19.06 18.42
N ALA A 389 0.68 19.82 17.32
CA ALA A 389 0.91 21.26 17.32
C ALA A 389 0.47 21.92 16.00
N SER A 390 0.04 23.19 16.09
CA SER A 390 -0.20 24.07 14.93
C SER A 390 -1.17 23.52 13.87
N ASN A 391 -2.06 22.61 14.24
CA ASN A 391 -3.03 22.02 13.33
C ASN A 391 -4.23 22.95 13.09
N LYS A 392 -4.93 22.77 11.96
CA LYS A 392 -6.19 23.44 11.64
C LYS A 392 -7.30 22.41 11.60
N ILE A 393 -8.17 22.45 12.60
CA ILE A 393 -9.30 21.54 12.73
C ILE A 393 -10.58 22.27 12.29
N TYR A 394 -11.31 21.67 11.38
CA TYR A 394 -12.56 22.20 10.87
C TYR A 394 -13.71 21.26 11.28
N ILE A 395 -14.73 21.78 11.97
CA ILE A 395 -15.87 21.00 12.51
C ILE A 395 -17.21 21.60 12.07
N PRO A 396 -18.34 20.86 12.19
CA PRO A 396 -19.66 21.40 11.89
C PRO A 396 -19.98 22.68 12.67
N SER A 397 -20.60 23.66 12.01
CA SER A 397 -20.94 24.94 12.62
C SER A 397 -21.82 24.78 13.86
N GLY A 398 -21.55 25.58 14.90
CA GLY A 398 -22.31 25.55 16.16
C GLY A 398 -21.91 24.42 17.11
N THR A 399 -20.89 23.62 16.78
CA THR A 399 -20.34 22.59 17.66
C THR A 399 -19.05 23.06 18.33
N GLN A 400 -18.61 22.32 19.36
CA GLN A 400 -17.31 22.52 20.01
C GLN A 400 -16.54 21.22 19.98
N VAL A 401 -15.20 21.33 19.90
CA VAL A 401 -14.34 20.16 20.04
C VAL A 401 -14.58 19.50 21.39
N ALA A 402 -14.81 18.19 21.35
CA ALA A 402 -14.87 17.35 22.52
C ALA A 402 -14.18 16.03 22.19
N PHE A 403 -13.14 15.68 22.93
CA PHE A 403 -12.54 14.35 22.88
C PHE A 403 -12.29 13.84 24.30
N THR A 404 -12.19 12.53 24.43
CA THR A 404 -12.15 11.88 25.75
C THR A 404 -10.71 11.74 26.23
N CYS A 405 -10.44 12.13 27.48
CA CYS A 405 -9.20 11.83 28.18
C CYS A 405 -9.48 11.64 29.68
N ASN A 406 -8.62 10.88 30.38
CA ASN A 406 -8.73 10.77 31.83
C ASN A 406 -8.10 11.99 32.52
N VAL A 407 -8.88 12.63 33.39
CA VAL A 407 -8.46 13.75 34.23
C VAL A 407 -8.66 13.35 35.69
N ASN A 408 -7.57 13.33 36.46
CA ASN A 408 -7.59 12.88 37.87
C ASN A 408 -8.25 11.50 38.04
N GLY A 409 -7.97 10.57 37.12
CA GLY A 409 -8.51 9.20 37.16
C GLY A 409 -9.98 9.05 36.73
N THR A 410 -10.62 10.10 36.23
CA THR A 410 -12.01 10.05 35.72
C THR A 410 -12.04 10.42 34.24
N SER A 411 -12.81 9.67 33.45
CA SER A 411 -13.03 9.99 32.04
C SER A 411 -13.79 11.30 31.90
N ALA A 412 -13.22 12.25 31.15
CA ALA A 412 -13.79 13.56 30.91
C ALA A 412 -13.69 13.94 29.42
N GLN A 413 -14.62 14.77 28.95
CA GLN A 413 -14.51 15.43 27.66
C GLN A 413 -13.66 16.69 27.83
N LEU A 414 -12.64 16.83 26.99
CA LEU A 414 -11.76 18.00 26.96
C LEU A 414 -12.07 18.88 25.74
N SER A 415 -12.11 20.19 25.99
CA SER A 415 -12.01 21.19 24.92
C SER A 415 -10.56 21.38 24.48
N LEU A 416 -10.36 22.00 23.32
CA LEU A 416 -9.01 22.35 22.85
C LEU A 416 -8.29 23.31 23.83
N ASP A 417 -8.99 24.31 24.39
CA ASP A 417 -8.40 25.25 25.35
C ASP A 417 -7.91 24.54 26.61
N GLN A 418 -8.69 23.56 27.11
CA GLN A 418 -8.27 22.74 28.23
C GLN A 418 -7.04 21.92 27.87
N TRP A 419 -7.03 21.29 26.69
CA TRP A 419 -5.89 20.52 26.20
C TRP A 419 -4.61 21.36 26.09
N GLN A 420 -4.72 22.57 25.54
CA GLN A 420 -3.62 23.53 25.43
C GLN A 420 -3.15 24.06 26.79
N SER A 421 -4.02 24.15 27.80
CA SER A 421 -3.62 24.53 29.16
C SER A 421 -2.67 23.51 29.83
N TYR A 422 -2.65 22.26 29.36
CA TYR A 422 -1.68 21.24 29.77
C TYR A 422 -0.33 21.32 29.00
N GLY A 423 -0.17 22.29 28.09
CA GLY A 423 1.02 22.44 27.25
C GLY A 423 1.04 21.55 25.99
N LEU A 424 -0.12 21.00 25.61
CA LEU A 424 -0.28 20.06 24.50
C LEU A 424 -0.99 20.75 23.32
N ASP A 425 -0.74 20.30 22.09
CA ASP A 425 -1.46 20.78 20.90
C ASP A 425 -1.43 22.31 20.72
N ILE A 426 -0.30 22.92 21.10
CA ILE A 426 -0.11 24.36 21.10
C ILE A 426 -0.18 24.89 19.66
N GLY A 427 -0.89 26.00 19.49
CA GLY A 427 -1.06 26.66 18.19
C GLY A 427 -2.14 26.05 17.31
N THR A 428 -2.72 24.90 17.68
CA THR A 428 -3.85 24.33 16.97
C THR A 428 -5.08 25.23 17.09
N THR A 429 -5.86 25.33 16.01
CA THR A 429 -7.06 26.16 15.95
C THR A 429 -8.27 25.37 15.45
N VAL A 430 -9.46 25.77 15.90
CA VAL A 430 -10.74 25.17 15.48
C VAL A 430 -11.57 26.22 14.74
N GLN A 431 -12.09 25.85 13.57
CA GLN A 431 -12.94 26.70 12.74
C GLN A 431 -14.17 25.91 12.23
N SER A 432 -15.16 26.62 11.67
CA SER A 432 -16.29 25.96 10.99
C SER A 432 -15.85 25.38 9.67
N ALA A 433 -16.29 24.15 9.37
CA ALA A 433 -16.01 23.48 8.12
C ALA A 433 -16.42 24.33 6.90
N PRO A 434 -15.51 24.53 5.92
CA PRO A 434 -15.81 25.30 4.73
C PRO A 434 -16.65 24.47 3.73
N ASN A 435 -17.09 25.11 2.65
CA ASN A 435 -17.71 24.39 1.53
C ASN A 435 -16.70 23.50 0.80
N ILE A 436 -17.21 22.52 0.04
CA ILE A 436 -16.40 21.52 -0.66
C ILE A 436 -15.50 22.16 -1.74
N GLU A 437 -15.96 23.24 -2.38
CA GLU A 437 -15.17 23.96 -3.40
C GLU A 437 -13.89 24.55 -2.81
N THR A 438 -13.97 25.09 -1.59
CA THR A 438 -12.80 25.63 -0.87
C THR A 438 -11.81 24.52 -0.53
N ILE A 439 -12.30 23.36 -0.06
CA ILE A 439 -11.46 22.21 0.29
C ILE A 439 -10.72 21.68 -0.95
N ILE A 440 -11.45 21.53 -2.06
CA ILE A 440 -10.87 21.13 -3.36
C ILE A 440 -9.82 22.14 -3.80
N GLN A 441 -10.06 23.44 -3.63
CA GLN A 441 -9.11 24.48 -4.00
C GLN A 441 -7.83 24.40 -3.16
N TRP A 442 -7.90 24.15 -1.85
CA TRP A 442 -6.72 23.91 -1.02
C TRP A 442 -5.91 22.70 -1.49
N GLY A 443 -6.59 21.59 -1.82
CA GLY A 443 -5.93 20.42 -2.39
C GLY A 443 -5.21 20.73 -3.71
N ARG A 444 -5.83 21.52 -4.59
CA ARG A 444 -5.20 21.97 -5.83
C ARG A 444 -3.97 22.84 -5.56
N GLU A 445 -4.08 23.82 -4.68
CA GLU A 445 -2.96 24.71 -4.33
C GLU A 445 -1.78 23.94 -3.74
N MET A 446 -2.04 23.00 -2.83
CA MET A 446 -1.02 22.15 -2.23
C MET A 446 -0.28 21.30 -3.29
N LEU A 447 -1.02 20.73 -4.25
CA LEU A 447 -0.46 19.80 -5.23
C LEU A 447 0.12 20.46 -6.48
N GLN A 448 -0.24 21.71 -6.79
CA GLN A 448 0.22 22.44 -7.98
C GLN A 448 1.41 23.36 -7.72
N ASN A 449 1.62 23.84 -6.49
CA ASN A 449 2.66 24.83 -6.16
C ASN A 449 4.09 24.23 -6.07
N THR A 450 4.30 22.99 -6.51
CA THR A 450 5.57 22.25 -6.36
C THR A 450 6.21 21.77 -7.67
N ILE A 451 5.82 22.35 -8.82
CA ILE A 451 6.46 22.08 -10.13
C ILE A 451 7.46 23.19 -10.49
#